data_AF-A0AAD6WGW0-F1
#
_entry.id   AF-A0AAD6WGW0-F1
#
_cell.length_a   1.000
_cell.length_b   1.000
_cell.length_c   1.000
_cell.angle_alpha   90.00
_cell.angle_beta   90.00
_cell.angle_gamma   90.00
#
_symmetry.space_group_name_H-M   'P 1'
#
loop_
_entity.id
_entity.type
_entity.pdbx_description
1 polymer ?
#
loop_
_entity_poly.entity_id
_entity_poly.type
_entity_poly.pdbx_seq_one_letter_code
_entity_poly.pdbx_strand_id
1 'polypeptide(L)' 'MTISHLLRKPVEHFLKVVDEITLDDITSIGCSLIRLPLTMASYGDVLNVPSYESVSSRFQRRGK' A
#
# COMPACT_ATOMS: atom_id res chain seq x y z
N MET A 1 0.37 -23.39 8.80
CA MET A 1 1.54 -22.54 8.52
C MET A 1 2.30 -23.16 7.37
N THR A 2 1.86 -22.87 6.13
CA THR A 2 2.44 -23.41 4.90
C THR A 2 3.63 -22.56 4.48
N ILE A 3 4.78 -23.18 4.24
CA ILE A 3 6.02 -22.54 3.80
C ILE A 3 5.77 -21.92 2.42
N SER A 4 5.60 -20.61 2.38
CA SER A 4 4.98 -19.85 1.28
C SER A 4 5.74 -19.88 -0.06
N HIS A 5 6.94 -20.47 -0.13
CA HIS A 5 7.80 -20.43 -1.32
C HIS A 5 8.76 -21.63 -1.42
N LEU A 6 8.25 -22.86 -1.58
CA LEU A 6 9.13 -24.05 -1.70
C LEU A 6 10.03 -24.11 -2.96
N LEU A 7 9.98 -23.11 -3.87
CA LEU A 7 10.91 -22.97 -5.00
C LEU A 7 11.59 -21.60 -5.03
N ARG A 8 12.91 -21.60 -5.23
CA ARG A 8 13.68 -20.40 -5.54
C ARG A 8 13.30 -19.90 -6.93
N LYS A 9 12.66 -18.73 -6.99
CA LYS A 9 12.45 -18.03 -8.25
C LYS A 9 13.79 -17.50 -8.79
N PRO A 10 14.08 -17.65 -10.09
CA PRO A 10 15.28 -17.07 -10.71
C PRO A 10 15.23 -15.54 -10.67
N VAL A 11 16.39 -14.89 -10.70
CA VAL A 11 16.48 -13.41 -10.59
C VAL A 11 15.84 -12.75 -11.82
N GLU A 12 15.99 -13.38 -12.98
CA GLU A 12 15.45 -12.98 -14.27
C GLU A 12 13.92 -12.82 -14.23
N HIS A 13 13.22 -13.61 -13.41
CA HIS A 13 11.78 -13.47 -13.21
C HIS A 13 11.44 -12.11 -12.61
N PHE A 14 12.16 -11.68 -11.58
CA PHE A 14 11.92 -10.39 -10.92
C PHE A 14 12.35 -9.22 -11.82
N LEU A 15 13.48 -9.34 -12.52
CA LEU A 15 13.94 -8.31 -13.45
C LEU A 15 12.92 -8.07 -14.56
N LYS A 16 12.40 -9.14 -15.17
CA LYS A 16 11.37 -9.04 -16.19
C LYS A 16 10.08 -8.43 -15.66
N VAL A 17 9.62 -8.84 -14.48
CA VAL A 17 8.42 -8.26 -13.86
C VAL A 17 8.60 -6.76 -13.63
N VAL A 18 9.76 -6.32 -13.16
CA VAL A 18 10.03 -4.88 -12.93
C VAL A 18 10.08 -4.10 -14.25
N ASP A 19 10.69 -4.67 -15.29
CA ASP A 19 10.80 -4.05 -16.62
C ASP A 19 9.44 -3.91 -17.32
N GLU A 20 8.51 -4.84 -17.06
CA GLU A 20 7.16 -4.86 -17.65
C GLU A 20 6.15 -3.95 -16.91
N ILE A 21 6.50 -3.33 -15.77
CA ILE A 21 5.58 -2.45 -15.04
C ILE A 21 5.24 -1.22 -15.88
N THR A 22 3.94 -1.00 -16.09
CA THR A 22 3.44 0.19 -16.77
C THR A 22 2.96 1.26 -15.80
N LEU A 23 2.73 2.48 -16.31
CA LEU A 23 2.08 3.54 -15.54
C LEU A 23 0.65 3.15 -15.12
N ASP A 24 -0.07 2.40 -15.95
CA ASP A 24 -1.43 1.95 -15.63
C ASP A 24 -1.43 1.03 -14.40
N ASP A 25 -0.50 0.06 -14.35
CA ASP A 25 -0.33 -0.84 -13.19
C ASP A 25 -0.10 -0.04 -11.89
N ILE A 26 0.80 0.96 -11.94
CA ILE A 26 1.11 1.81 -10.79
C ILE A 26 -0.13 2.59 -10.35
N THR A 27 -0.86 3.21 -11.29
CA THR A 27 -2.05 3.99 -10.95
C THR A 27 -3.18 3.12 -10.42
N SER A 28 -3.40 1.94 -11.00
CA SER A 28 -4.42 0.97 -10.59
C SER A 28 -4.16 0.40 -9.20
N ILE A 29 -2.92 -0.05 -8.95
CA ILE A 29 -2.49 -0.56 -7.63
C ILE A 29 -2.51 0.58 -6.61
N GLY A 30 -1.97 1.74 -6.94
CA GLY A 30 -1.97 2.92 -6.08
C GLY A 30 -3.38 3.36 -5.67
N CYS A 31 -4.31 3.43 -6.62
CA CYS A 31 -5.72 3.71 -6.34
C CYS A 31 -6.36 2.65 -5.45
N SER A 32 -6.03 1.37 -5.66
CA SER A 32 -6.56 0.28 -4.84
C SER A 32 -6.03 0.34 -3.41
N LEU A 33 -4.74 0.60 -3.22
CA LEU A 33 -4.10 0.72 -1.91
C LEU A 33 -4.61 1.93 -1.12
N ILE A 34 -4.73 3.09 -1.76
CA ILE A 34 -5.17 4.33 -1.11
C ILE A 34 -6.64 4.26 -0.66
N ARG A 35 -7.46 3.40 -1.29
CA ARG A 35 -8.86 3.19 -0.90
C ARG A 35 -9.05 2.30 0.32
N LEU A 36 -8.00 1.61 0.77
CA LEU A 36 -8.09 0.75 1.95
C LEU A 36 -8.25 1.59 3.23
N PRO A 37 -8.87 1.03 4.29
CA PRO A 37 -8.91 1.69 5.60
C PRO A 37 -7.50 2.04 6.08
N LEU A 38 -7.32 3.28 6.56
CA LEU A 38 -6.05 3.75 7.09
C LEU A 38 -5.62 2.89 8.28
N THR A 39 -4.37 2.43 8.28
CA THR A 39 -3.72 1.87 9.47
C THR A 39 -2.75 2.91 10.01
N MET A 40 -3.02 3.44 11.21
CA MET A 40 -2.23 4.50 11.83
C MET A 40 -1.74 4.04 13.20
N ALA A 41 -0.44 4.25 13.46
CA ALA A 41 0.18 4.03 14.76
C ALA A 41 1.10 5.22 15.09
N SER A 42 1.07 5.67 16.34
CA SER A 42 1.94 6.73 16.86
C SER A 42 2.39 6.38 18.28
N TYR A 43 3.56 6.87 18.69
CA TYR A 43 4.18 6.53 19.97
C TYR A 43 5.05 7.70 20.48
N GLY A 44 5.09 7.89 21.80
CA GLY A 44 5.80 9.00 22.46
C GLY A 44 4.85 10.12 22.90
N ASP A 45 5.31 11.37 22.82
CA ASP A 45 4.46 12.54 23.04
C ASP A 45 3.57 12.80 21.81
N VAL A 46 2.34 12.30 21.86
CA VAL A 46 1.38 12.31 20.75
C VAL A 46 0.37 13.46 20.84
N LEU A 47 0.58 14.44 21.74
CA LEU A 47 -0.37 15.54 21.95
C LEU A 47 -0.63 16.38 20.69
N ASN A 48 0.37 16.48 19.79
CA ASN A 48 0.28 17.24 18.55
C ASN A 48 -0.03 16.37 17.32
N VAL A 49 -0.26 15.06 17.49
CA VAL A 49 -0.62 14.16 16.39
C VAL A 49 -2.10 14.35 16.05
N PRO A 50 -2.47 14.54 14.77
CA PRO A 50 -3.86 14.69 14.37
C PRO A 50 -4.68 13.43 14.71
N SER A 51 -5.99 13.61 14.90
CA SER A 51 -6.88 12.46 15.12
C SER A 51 -6.87 11.52 13.92
N TYR A 52 -7.11 10.24 14.19
CA TYR A 52 -7.23 9.21 13.16
C TYR A 52 -8.24 9.60 12.09
N GLU A 53 -9.39 10.15 12.47
CA GLU A 53 -10.47 10.58 11.58
C GLU A 53 -10.04 11.72 10.66
N SER A 54 -9.28 12.69 11.19
CA SER A 54 -8.75 13.81 10.41
C SER A 54 -7.84 13.31 9.28
N VAL A 55 -7.00 12.31 9.58
CA VAL A 55 -6.08 11.71 8.61
C VAL A 55 -6.83 10.78 7.64
N SER A 56 -7.69 9.90 8.15
CA SER A 56 -8.46 8.91 7.37
C SER A 56 -9.38 9.58 6.34
N SER A 57 -9.99 10.71 6.68
CA SER A 57 -10.87 11.47 5.77
C SER A 57 -10.18 11.97 4.49
N ARG A 58 -8.84 12.10 4.48
CA ARG A 58 -8.07 12.52 3.30
C ARG A 58 -7.99 11.45 2.22
N PHE A 59 -8.15 10.18 2.61
CA PHE A 59 -8.04 9.02 1.72
C PHE A 59 -9.41 8.52 1.24
N GLN A 60 -10.47 8.93 1.92
CA GLN A 60 -11.85 8.68 1.51
C GLN A 60 -12.25 9.69 0.43
N ARG A 61 -12.28 9.29 -0.85
CA ARG A 61 -12.95 10.09 -1.89
C ARG A 61 -14.40 10.34 -1.45
N ARG A 62 -14.83 11.61 -1.40
CA ARG A 62 -16.26 11.99 -1.39
C ARG A 62 -16.93 11.29 -2.57
N GLY A 63 -17.76 10.29 -2.30
CA GLY A 63 -18.67 9.77 -3.30
C GLY A 63 -19.51 10.92 -3.85
N LYS A 64 -19.40 11.16 -5.15
CA LYS A 64 -20.48 11.69 -5.96
C LYS A 64 -20.83 10.60 -6.95
#